data_AF-A0A511UWK2-F1
#
_entry.id   AF-A0A511UWK2-F1
#
_cell.length_a   1.000
_cell.length_b   1.000
_cell.length_c   1.000
_cell.angle_alpha   90.00
_cell.angle_beta   90.00
_cell.angle_gamma   90.00
#
_symmetry.space_group_name_H-M   'P 1'
#
loop_
_entity.id
_entity.type
_entity.pdbx_description
1 polymer ?
#
loop_
_entity_poly.entity_id
_entity_poly.type
_entity_poly.pdbx_seq_one_letter_code
_entity_poly.pdbx_strand_id
1 'polypeptide(L)'
;MRAFIKVWGNEYPVGIIVWDYTTHRIFNITFRDENDKAYTVFNEKDANGEYNLEDNKGNADVMLTANLDEIVYLKEKTHRAVNDEF
;
A
#
# COMPACT_ATOMS: atom_id res chain seq x y z
N MET A 1 8.20 -5.64 -12.00
CA MET A 1 7.10 -5.86 -11.02
C MET A 1 6.83 -4.55 -10.30
N ARG A 2 5.58 -4.32 -9.84
CA ARG A 2 5.19 -3.16 -9.03
C ARG A 2 4.38 -3.65 -7.82
N ALA A 3 4.57 -3.01 -6.68
CA ALA A 3 3.81 -3.32 -5.47
C ALA A 3 2.44 -2.63 -5.47
N PHE A 4 1.45 -3.35 -4.96
CA PHE A 4 0.08 -2.90 -4.79
C PHE A 4 -0.41 -3.24 -3.38
N ILE A 5 -1.34 -2.43 -2.89
CA ILE A 5 -2.09 -2.67 -1.66
C ILE A 5 -3.56 -2.88 -2.03
N LYS A 6 -4.22 -3.90 -1.46
CA LYS A 6 -5.65 -4.15 -1.64
C LYS A 6 -6.41 -3.80 -0.37
N VAL A 7 -7.20 -2.72 -0.41
CA VAL A 7 -8.01 -2.23 0.71
C VAL A 7 -9.28 -1.55 0.22
N TRP A 8 -10.33 -1.53 1.05
CA TRP A 8 -11.62 -0.92 0.71
C TRP A 8 -12.21 -1.41 -0.62
N GLY A 9 -11.97 -2.69 -0.94
CA GLY A 9 -12.40 -3.31 -2.20
C GLY A 9 -11.64 -2.87 -3.46
N ASN A 10 -10.61 -2.03 -3.34
CA ASN A 10 -9.82 -1.49 -4.46
C ASN A 10 -8.35 -1.92 -4.40
N GLU A 11 -7.65 -1.81 -5.53
CA GLU A 11 -6.20 -2.02 -5.63
C GLU A 11 -5.51 -0.67 -5.88
N TYR A 12 -4.57 -0.30 -5.01
CA TYR A 12 -3.82 0.95 -5.14
C TYR A 12 -2.33 0.67 -5.36
N PRO A 13 -1.67 1.39 -6.29
CA PRO A 13 -0.24 1.26 -6.47
C PRO A 13 0.49 1.84 -5.25
N VAL A 14 1.41 1.05 -4.68
CA VAL A 14 2.26 1.55 -3.61
C VAL A 14 3.33 2.48 -4.20
N GLY A 15 3.49 3.64 -3.57
CA GLY A 15 4.48 4.64 -3.97
C GLY A 15 5.80 4.48 -3.23
N ILE A 16 5.73 4.32 -1.90
CA ILE A 16 6.91 4.19 -1.02
C ILE A 16 6.73 2.94 -0.16
N ILE A 17 7.81 2.20 0.02
CA ILE A 17 7.89 1.07 0.94
C ILE A 17 9.11 1.31 1.84
N VAL A 18 8.91 1.30 3.14
CA VAL A 18 10.00 1.29 4.12
C VAL A 18 10.13 -0.13 4.66
N TRP A 19 11.34 -0.67 4.55
CA TRP A 19 11.69 -2.00 5.05
C TRP A 19 12.46 -1.88 6.36
N ASP A 20 12.12 -2.72 7.33
CA ASP A 20 12.96 -2.96 8.49
C ASP A 20 13.92 -4.12 8.19
N TYR A 21 15.21 -3.79 8.14
CA TYR A 21 16.28 -4.75 7.85
C TYR A 21 16.55 -5.72 9.01
N THR A 22 16.10 -5.40 10.22
CA THR A 22 16.28 -6.24 11.40
C THR A 22 15.28 -7.39 11.40
N THR A 23 14.04 -7.10 11.07
CA THR A 23 12.94 -8.07 11.05
C THR A 23 12.69 -8.68 9.67
N HIS A 24 13.32 -8.13 8.62
CA HIS A 24 13.05 -8.50 7.22
C HIS A 24 11.57 -8.40 6.87
N ARG A 25 10.91 -7.33 7.34
CA ARG A 25 9.49 -7.08 7.08
C ARG A 25 9.28 -5.65 6.62
N ILE A 26 8.14 -5.41 5.98
CA ILE A 26 7.71 -4.06 5.64
C ILE A 26 7.37 -3.35 6.95
N PHE A 27 8.02 -2.21 7.22
CA PHE A 27 7.73 -1.37 8.37
C PHE A 27 6.50 -0.50 8.12
N ASN A 28 6.49 0.24 7.00
CA ASN A 28 5.34 1.00 6.55
C ASN A 28 5.33 1.16 5.03
N ILE A 29 4.18 1.60 4.51
CA ILE A 29 4.03 1.99 3.10
C ILE A 29 3.31 3.33 2.97
N THR A 30 3.50 3.96 1.82
CA THR A 30 2.69 5.09 1.38
C THR A 30 2.05 4.80 0.04
N PHE A 31 0.75 5.04 -0.07
CA PHE A 31 0.00 4.95 -1.32
C PHE A 31 -0.95 6.15 -1.46
N ARG A 32 -1.53 6.32 -2.64
CA ARG A 32 -2.53 7.35 -2.90
C ARG A 32 -3.84 6.73 -3.36
N ASP A 33 -4.96 7.26 -2.91
CA ASP A 33 -6.28 6.84 -3.35
C ASP A 33 -6.70 7.50 -4.67
N GLU A 34 -7.92 7.22 -5.11
CA GLU A 34 -8.51 7.78 -6.34
C GLU A 34 -8.68 9.31 -6.33
N ASN A 35 -8.64 9.94 -5.15
CA ASN A 35 -8.77 11.38 -4.95
C ASN A 35 -7.42 12.05 -4.68
N ASP A 36 -6.32 11.35 -4.96
CA ASP A 36 -4.94 11.82 -4.72
C ASP A 36 -4.61 12.06 -3.23
N LYS A 37 -5.39 11.51 -2.29
CA LYS A 37 -5.05 11.56 -0.87
C LYS A 37 -3.96 10.54 -0.56
N ALA A 38 -2.92 10.98 0.14
CA ALA A 38 -1.79 10.13 0.51
C ALA A 38 -2.01 9.49 1.89
N TYR A 39 -1.89 8.17 1.97
CA TYR A 39 -2.02 7.41 3.21
C TYR A 39 -0.67 6.80 3.56
N THR A 40 -0.27 6.94 4.82
CA THR A 40 0.87 6.19 5.38
C THR A 40 0.33 5.14 6.33
N VAL A 41 0.67 3.88 6.06
CA VAL A 41 0.16 2.72 6.79
C VAL A 41 1.33 1.98 7.40
N PHE A 42 1.31 1.83 8.71
CA PHE A 42 2.31 1.07 9.45
C PHE A 42 1.88 -0.38 9.61
N ASN A 43 2.87 -1.28 9.64
CA ASN A 43 2.61 -2.68 9.90
C ASN A 43 2.14 -2.86 11.34
N GLU A 44 0.96 -3.45 11.53
CA GLU A 44 0.30 -3.62 12.83
C GLU A 44 1.20 -4.27 13.89
N LYS A 45 2.07 -5.21 13.48
CA LYS A 45 2.99 -5.88 14.41
C LYS A 45 4.05 -4.95 15.01
N ASP A 46 4.30 -3.81 14.38
CA ASP A 46 5.38 -2.88 14.73
C ASP A 46 4.86 -1.50 15.16
N ALA A 47 3.53 -1.28 15.18
CA ALA A 47 2.94 0.04 15.40
C ALA A 47 1.85 0.07 16.48
N ASN A 48 1.99 1.01 17.42
CA ASN A 48 1.00 1.33 18.47
C ASN A 48 -0.18 2.18 17.95
N GLY A 49 -0.56 2.05 16.68
CA GLY A 49 -1.53 2.96 16.06
C GLY A 49 -2.97 2.71 16.49
N GLU A 50 -3.72 3.78 16.69
CA GLU A 50 -5.09 3.77 17.21
C GLU A 50 -6.16 3.46 16.13
N TYR A 51 -5.81 3.56 14.83
CA TYR A 51 -6.78 3.51 13.73
C TYR A 51 -6.45 2.45 12.70
N ASN A 52 -7.33 1.45 12.55
CA ASN A 52 -7.23 0.43 11.51
C ASN A 52 -7.51 1.03 10.12
N LEU A 53 -6.71 0.66 9.13
CA LEU A 53 -6.84 1.11 7.75
C LEU A 53 -8.23 0.85 7.14
N GLU A 54 -8.80 -0.36 7.32
CA GLU A 54 -10.09 -0.74 6.71
C GLU A 54 -11.25 0.12 7.21
N ASP A 55 -11.21 0.54 8.48
CA ASP A 55 -12.27 1.33 9.11
C ASP A 55 -12.17 2.84 8.85
N ASN A 56 -11.03 3.31 8.33
CA ASN A 56 -10.67 4.73 8.30
C ASN A 56 -10.44 5.28 6.88
N LYS A 57 -11.22 4.82 5.90
CA LYS A 57 -11.20 5.39 4.55
C LYS A 57 -11.48 6.90 4.59
N GLY A 58 -10.59 7.69 3.99
CA GLY A 58 -10.71 9.14 3.90
C GLY A 58 -9.94 9.93 4.97
N ASN A 59 -9.51 9.28 6.05
CA ASN A 59 -8.72 9.87 7.14
C ASN A 59 -7.22 9.75 6.85
N ALA A 60 -6.78 10.38 5.76
CA ALA A 60 -5.38 10.37 5.33
C ALA A 60 -4.42 11.07 6.31
N ASP A 61 -4.94 11.92 7.19
CA ASP A 61 -4.16 12.75 8.11
C ASP A 61 -3.78 12.05 9.43
N VAL A 62 -4.26 10.82 9.65
CA VAL A 62 -3.95 10.05 10.88
C VAL A 62 -3.00 8.90 10.58
N MET A 63 -2.34 8.41 11.63
CA MET A 63 -1.53 7.20 11.54
C MET A 63 -2.45 5.97 11.43
N LEU A 64 -2.34 5.24 10.32
CA LEU A 64 -3.13 4.03 10.07
C LEU A 64 -2.28 2.78 10.26
N THR A 65 -2.90 1.70 10.70
CA THR A 65 -2.26 0.38 10.85
C THR A 65 -3.00 -0.70 10.06
N ALA A 66 -2.22 -1.67 9.56
CA ALA A 66 -2.74 -2.89 8.95
C ALA A 66 -1.68 -4.00 8.94
N ASN A 67 -2.09 -5.25 8.79
CA ASN A 67 -1.16 -6.34 8.50
C ASN A 67 -0.71 -6.27 7.02
N LEU A 68 0.39 -5.57 6.77
CA LEU A 68 0.91 -5.32 5.42
C LEU A 68 1.30 -6.61 4.68
N ASP A 69 1.63 -7.69 5.39
CA ASP A 69 1.98 -8.98 4.78
C ASP A 69 0.77 -9.65 4.10
N GLU A 70 -0.45 -9.30 4.50
CA GLU A 70 -1.70 -9.87 3.96
C GLU A 70 -2.28 -9.06 2.80
N ILE A 71 -2.05 -7.75 2.79
CA ILE A 71 -2.71 -6.83 1.87
C ILE A 71 -1.78 -6.25 0.80
N VAL A 72 -0.46 -6.36 0.97
CA VAL A 72 0.54 -5.90 -0.01
C VAL A 72 1.03 -7.08 -0.85
N TYR A 73 1.05 -6.90 -2.18
CA TYR A 73 1.52 -7.92 -3.10
C TYR A 73 2.21 -7.31 -4.33
N LEU A 74 2.99 -8.13 -5.03
CA LEU A 74 3.67 -7.74 -6.27
C LEU A 74 2.85 -8.19 -7.47
N LYS A 75 2.71 -7.31 -8.46
CA LYS A 75 2.09 -7.60 -9.75
C LYS A 75 3.08 -7.30 -10.87
N GLU A 76 3.13 -8.15 -11.89
CA GLU A 76 3.87 -7.82 -13.09
C GLU A 76 3.23 -6.62 -13.79
N LYS A 77 4.07 -5.69 -14.26
CA LYS A 77 3.57 -4.63 -15.12
C LYS A 77 3.28 -5.30 -16.44
N THR A 78 2.01 -5.54 -16.75
CA THR A 78 1.64 -6.01 -18.08
C THR A 78 2.12 -4.96 -19.07
N HIS A 79 3.15 -5.31 -19.86
CA HIS A 79 3.44 -4.57 -21.07
C HIS A 79 2.18 -4.75 -21.92
N ARG A 80 1.35 -3.69 -22.03
CA ARG A 80 0.51 -3.59 -23.23
C ARG A 80 1.53 -3.51 -24.36
N ALA A 81 1.67 -4.59 -25.12
CA ALA A 81 2.22 -4.50 -26.45
C ALA A 81 1.39 -3.41 -27.13
N VAL A 82 2.00 -2.26 -27.39
CA VAL A 82 1.47 -1.35 -28.37
C VAL A 82 1.59 -2.16 -29.66
N ASN A 83 0.46 -2.65 -30.17
CA ASN A 83 0.41 -3.14 -31.53
C ASN A 83 0.70 -1.92 -32.39
N ASP A 84 1.98 -1.70 -32.69
CA ASP A 84 2.39 -0.85 -33.80
C ASP A 84 1.99 -1.60 -35.07
N GLU A 85 0.74 -1.38 -35.51
CA GLU A 85 0.34 -1.62 -36.88
C GLU A 85 1.03 -0.55 -37.75
N PHE A 86 2.11 -0.93 -38.43
CA PHE A 86 2.59 -0.30 -39.66
C PHE A 86 3.12 -1.35 -40.62
#